data_AF-A0A3M1H4B3-F1
#
_entry.id   AF-A0A3M1H4B3-F1
#
_cell.length_a   1.000
_cell.length_b   1.000
_cell.length_c   1.000
_cell.angle_alpha   90.00
_cell.angle_beta   90.00
_cell.angle_gamma   90.00
#
_symmetry.space_group_name_H-M   'P 1'
#
loop_
_entity.id
_entity.type
_entity.pdbx_description
1 polymer ?
#
loop_
_entity_poly.entity_id
_entity_poly.type
_entity_poly.pdbx_seq_one_letter_code
_entity_poly.pdbx_strand_id
1 'polypeptide(L)'
;MAQQHPEVQALLEVDRHDREIARLDDELRYLEGLLARERARVEAVERKVADARDRARELQRQLDALELEARSAAERQQKLRVQQNQVKTNEEYSALGRQIEAAGREIGEKEDAMLAGFEQQEALEAEIARLEDELAEARAQLARDTERLEGDMQAVRSRRDEQQRERAQALEKVGAKTRAMYERVLAKVKGRALAEVESG
;
A
#
# COMPACT_ATOMS: atom_id res chain seq x y z
N MET A 1 6.85 63.14 -0.07
CA MET A 1 7.29 61.76 -0.35
C MET A 1 8.01 61.26 0.90
N ALA A 2 7.34 60.44 1.71
CA ALA A 2 7.90 59.96 2.97
C ALA A 2 9.05 58.99 2.67
N GLN A 3 10.28 59.35 3.03
CA GLN A 3 11.40 58.40 3.04
C GLN A 3 11.02 57.30 4.05
N GLN A 4 10.70 56.11 3.55
CA GLN A 4 10.52 54.94 4.40
C GLN A 4 11.83 54.71 5.17
N HIS A 5 11.73 54.58 6.49
CA HIS A 5 12.88 54.37 7.37
C HIS A 5 13.62 53.08 6.93
N PRO A 6 14.95 53.08 6.80
CA PRO A 6 15.71 51.95 6.25
C PRO A 6 15.51 50.63 7.00
N GLU A 7 15.20 50.70 8.30
CA GLU A 7 14.85 49.54 9.13
C GLU A 7 13.49 48.91 8.75
N VAL A 8 12.52 49.73 8.32
CA VAL A 8 11.21 49.25 7.84
C VAL A 8 11.36 48.56 6.49
N GLN A 9 12.21 49.07 5.61
CA GLN A 9 12.52 48.42 4.33
C GLN A 9 13.20 47.05 4.54
N ALA A 10 14.16 46.97 5.47
CA ALA A 10 14.79 45.70 5.82
C ALA A 10 13.77 44.69 6.36
N LEU A 11 12.82 45.12 7.20
CA LEU A 11 11.75 44.26 7.70
C LEU A 11 10.80 43.76 6.60
N LEU A 12 10.47 44.59 5.62
CA LEU A 12 9.62 44.19 4.49
C LEU A 12 10.30 43.12 3.63
N GLU A 13 11.62 43.23 3.42
CA GLU A 13 12.40 42.19 2.73
C GLU A 13 12.43 40.88 3.53
N VAL A 14 12.60 40.96 4.86
CA VAL A 14 12.51 39.77 5.73
C VAL A 14 11.14 39.08 5.64
N ASP A 15 10.05 39.85 5.69
CA ASP A 15 8.68 39.32 5.58
C ASP A 15 8.41 38.71 4.19
N ARG A 16 8.99 39.29 3.13
CA ARG A 16 8.93 38.71 1.78
C ARG A 16 9.63 37.36 1.72
N HIS A 17 10.86 37.24 2.25
CA HIS A 17 11.57 35.96 2.28
C HIS A 17 10.86 34.94 3.17
N ASP A 18 10.29 35.35 4.31
CA ASP A 18 9.51 34.47 5.18
C ASP A 18 8.26 33.90 4.48
N ARG A 19 7.56 34.71 3.68
CA ARG A 19 6.42 34.27 2.85
C ARG A 19 6.85 33.23 1.81
N GLU A 20 7.97 33.50 1.13
CA GLU A 20 8.46 32.60 0.09
C GLU A 20 8.96 31.28 0.68
N ILE A 21 9.68 31.32 1.81
CA ILE A 21 10.08 30.11 2.55
C ILE A 21 8.85 29.29 2.95
N ALA A 22 7.82 29.92 3.52
CA ALA A 22 6.59 29.23 3.90
C ALA A 22 5.90 28.56 2.70
N ARG A 23 5.88 29.24 1.55
CA ARG A 23 5.35 28.68 0.29
C ARG A 23 6.16 27.48 -0.19
N LEU A 24 7.49 27.57 -0.17
CA LEU A 24 8.39 26.48 -0.59
C LEU A 24 8.27 25.29 0.37
N ASP A 25 8.07 25.52 1.67
CA ASP A 25 7.83 24.46 2.66
C ASP A 25 6.46 23.77 2.46
N ASP A 26 5.43 24.51 2.02
CA ASP A 26 4.14 23.92 1.60
C ASP A 26 4.31 23.08 0.32
N GLU A 27 5.09 23.56 -0.64
CA GLU A 27 5.40 22.85 -1.88
C GLU A 27 6.17 21.54 -1.61
N LEU A 28 7.18 21.57 -0.74
CA LEU A 28 7.91 20.36 -0.33
C LEU A 28 6.99 19.33 0.31
N ARG A 29 6.13 19.75 1.23
CA ARG A 29 5.17 18.83 1.87
C ARG A 29 4.19 18.24 0.88
N TYR A 30 3.77 19.02 -0.12
CA TYR A 30 2.93 18.51 -1.19
C TYR A 30 3.64 17.44 -2.01
N LEU A 31 4.87 17.69 -2.45
CA LEU A 31 5.69 16.73 -3.22
C LEU A 31 5.97 15.45 -2.43
N GLU A 32 6.32 15.57 -1.15
CA GLU A 32 6.50 14.44 -0.23
C GLU A 32 5.21 13.61 -0.10
N GLY A 33 4.06 14.29 -0.01
CA GLY A 33 2.75 13.65 0.02
C GLY A 33 2.41 12.89 -1.27
N LEU A 34 2.79 13.41 -2.44
CA LEU A 34 2.63 12.70 -3.71
C LEU A 34 3.46 11.43 -3.75
N LEU A 35 4.75 11.51 -3.38
CA LEU A 35 5.64 10.35 -3.36
C LEU A 35 5.14 9.28 -2.37
N ALA A 36 4.66 9.69 -1.20
CA ALA A 36 4.08 8.77 -0.22
C ALA A 36 2.84 8.04 -0.76
N ARG A 37 1.99 8.72 -1.54
CA ARG A 37 0.81 8.10 -2.17
C ARG A 37 1.19 7.05 -3.21
N GLU A 38 2.18 7.33 -4.06
CA GLU A 38 2.65 6.35 -5.05
C GLU A 38 3.27 5.13 -4.38
N ARG A 39 4.04 5.32 -3.29
CA ARG A 39 4.56 4.22 -2.48
C ARG A 39 3.43 3.37 -1.89
N ALA A 40 2.42 4.01 -1.29
CA ALA A 40 1.27 3.32 -0.72
C ALA A 40 0.47 2.52 -1.78
N ARG A 41 0.41 3.01 -3.03
CA ARG A 41 -0.21 2.28 -4.14
C ARG A 41 0.54 0.99 -4.45
N VAL A 42 1.87 1.03 -4.52
CA VAL A 42 2.69 -0.19 -4.72
C VAL A 42 2.49 -1.17 -3.58
N GLU A 43 2.59 -0.72 -2.32
CA GLU A 43 2.37 -1.56 -1.15
C GLU A 43 0.99 -2.23 -1.15
N ALA A 44 -0.05 -1.53 -1.62
CA ALA A 44 -1.39 -2.09 -1.71
C ALA A 44 -1.47 -3.24 -2.73
N VAL A 45 -0.78 -3.13 -3.88
CA VAL A 45 -0.72 -4.21 -4.87
C VAL A 45 0.11 -5.38 -4.36
N GLU A 46 1.24 -5.12 -3.69
CA GLU A 46 2.05 -6.16 -3.06
C GLU A 46 1.25 -7.00 -2.05
N ARG A 47 0.41 -6.35 -1.25
CA ARG A 47 -0.49 -7.05 -0.31
C ARG A 47 -1.51 -7.93 -1.02
N LYS A 48 -2.07 -7.47 -2.16
CA LYS A 48 -2.99 -8.29 -2.96
C LYS A 48 -2.30 -9.52 -3.54
N VAL A 49 -1.08 -9.38 -4.05
CA VAL A 49 -0.27 -10.52 -4.55
C VAL A 49 -0.01 -11.52 -3.43
N ALA A 50 0.40 -11.04 -2.25
CA ALA A 50 0.65 -11.89 -1.10
C ALA A 50 -0.61 -12.66 -0.66
N ASP A 51 -1.74 -11.97 -0.53
CA ASP A 51 -3.02 -12.57 -0.18
C ASP A 51 -3.48 -13.62 -1.21
N ALA A 52 -3.37 -13.33 -2.51
CA ALA A 52 -3.72 -14.30 -3.56
C ALA A 52 -2.84 -15.56 -3.50
N ARG A 53 -1.54 -15.41 -3.23
CA ARG A 53 -0.62 -16.54 -3.06
C ARG A 53 -0.94 -17.35 -1.80
N ASP A 54 -1.32 -16.71 -0.71
CA ASP A 54 -1.72 -17.40 0.51
C ASP A 54 -3.03 -18.19 0.31
N ARG A 55 -4.01 -17.60 -0.40
CA ARG A 55 -5.23 -18.31 -0.84
C ARG A 55 -4.90 -19.55 -1.69
N ALA A 56 -3.99 -19.43 -2.67
CA ALA A 56 -3.56 -20.55 -3.49
C ALA A 56 -2.90 -21.68 -2.67
N ARG A 57 -2.07 -21.34 -1.67
CA ARG A 57 -1.44 -22.33 -0.78
C ARG A 57 -2.44 -23.02 0.14
N GLU A 58 -3.45 -22.30 0.63
CA GLU A 58 -4.54 -22.89 1.41
C GLU A 58 -5.35 -23.86 0.54
N LEU A 59 -5.71 -23.46 -0.67
CA LEU A 59 -6.45 -24.31 -1.60
C LEU A 59 -5.67 -25.59 -1.95
N GLN A 60 -4.36 -25.48 -2.21
CA GLN A 60 -3.51 -26.66 -2.44
C GLN A 60 -3.55 -27.63 -1.26
N ARG A 61 -3.47 -27.13 -0.01
CA ARG A 61 -3.57 -27.99 1.18
C ARG A 61 -4.93 -28.67 1.30
N GLN A 62 -6.00 -28.00 0.91
CA GLN A 62 -7.34 -28.59 0.89
C GLN A 62 -7.47 -29.68 -0.17
N LEU A 63 -6.91 -29.46 -1.36
CA LEU A 63 -6.86 -30.46 -2.43
C LEU A 63 -6.06 -31.70 -2.01
N ASP A 64 -4.87 -31.51 -1.41
CA ASP A 64 -4.05 -32.62 -0.91
C ASP A 64 -4.79 -33.45 0.17
N ALA A 65 -5.56 -32.78 1.04
CA ALA A 65 -6.37 -33.43 2.06
C ALA A 65 -7.52 -34.24 1.43
N LEU A 66 -8.26 -33.66 0.48
CA LEU A 66 -9.32 -34.36 -0.24
C LEU A 66 -8.80 -35.58 -0.99
N GLU A 67 -7.63 -35.47 -1.61
CA GLU A 67 -6.99 -36.59 -2.30
C GLU A 67 -6.66 -37.74 -1.33
N LEU A 68 -6.09 -37.42 -0.17
CA LEU A 68 -5.78 -38.41 0.87
C LEU A 68 -7.06 -39.10 1.39
N GLU A 69 -8.12 -38.33 1.61
CA GLU A 69 -9.39 -38.89 2.06
C GLU A 69 -10.05 -39.76 0.99
N ALA A 70 -10.01 -39.37 -0.29
CA ALA A 70 -10.53 -40.16 -1.40
C ALA A 70 -9.79 -41.50 -1.53
N ARG A 71 -8.45 -41.47 -1.44
CA ARG A 71 -7.62 -42.68 -1.42
C ARG A 71 -7.97 -43.58 -0.23
N SER A 72 -8.15 -43.01 0.96
CA SER A 72 -8.53 -43.76 2.16
C SER A 72 -9.92 -44.42 2.02
N ALA A 73 -10.89 -43.72 1.42
CA ALA A 73 -12.21 -44.25 1.13
C ALA A 73 -12.16 -45.38 0.08
N ALA A 74 -11.31 -45.24 -0.94
CA ALA A 74 -11.08 -46.27 -1.96
C ALA A 74 -10.46 -47.55 -1.36
N GLU A 75 -9.46 -47.42 -0.47
CA GLU A 75 -8.89 -48.56 0.25
C GLU A 75 -9.93 -49.27 1.13
N ARG A 76 -10.76 -48.49 1.84
CA ARG A 76 -11.86 -49.02 2.64
C ARG A 76 -12.89 -49.75 1.77
N GLN A 77 -13.28 -49.17 0.64
CA GLN A 77 -14.18 -49.81 -0.32
C GLN A 77 -13.61 -51.15 -0.81
N GLN A 78 -12.32 -51.20 -1.12
CA GLN A 78 -11.66 -52.43 -1.56
C GLN A 78 -11.64 -53.51 -0.46
N LYS A 79 -11.35 -53.14 0.80
CA LYS A 79 -11.41 -54.06 1.94
C LYS A 79 -12.83 -54.63 2.13
N LEU A 80 -13.86 -53.79 2.02
CA LEU A 80 -15.25 -54.21 2.11
C LEU A 80 -15.63 -55.19 0.98
N ARG A 81 -15.18 -54.96 -0.26
CA ARG A 81 -15.37 -55.89 -1.38
C ARG A 81 -14.75 -57.26 -1.11
N VAL A 82 -13.53 -57.28 -0.54
CA VAL A 82 -12.88 -58.54 -0.16
C VAL A 82 -13.68 -59.28 0.92
N GLN A 83 -14.17 -58.58 1.94
CA GLN A 83 -15.01 -59.16 3.00
C GLN A 83 -16.34 -59.69 2.44
N GLN A 84 -16.97 -58.96 1.52
CA GLN A 84 -18.24 -59.35 0.90
C GLN A 84 -18.15 -60.70 0.18
N ASN A 85 -17.00 -61.02 -0.40
CA ASN A 85 -16.76 -62.31 -1.06
C ASN A 85 -16.52 -63.48 -0.08
N GLN A 86 -16.34 -63.19 1.22
CA GLN A 86 -16.02 -64.19 2.25
C GLN A 86 -17.23 -64.54 3.13
N VAL A 87 -18.26 -63.68 3.19
CA VAL A 87 -19.45 -63.90 4.02
C VAL A 87 -20.36 -64.97 3.40
N LYS A 88 -21.04 -65.73 4.27
CA LYS A 88 -21.87 -66.88 3.86
C LYS A 88 -23.37 -66.61 3.96
N THR A 89 -23.77 -65.52 4.60
CA THR A 89 -25.17 -65.16 4.77
C THR A 89 -25.57 -64.05 3.81
N ASN A 90 -26.80 -64.13 3.29
CA ASN A 90 -27.34 -63.11 2.38
C ASN A 90 -27.48 -61.74 3.09
N GLU A 91 -27.76 -61.75 4.40
CA GLU A 91 -27.90 -60.53 5.20
C GLU A 91 -26.58 -59.77 5.30
N GLU A 92 -25.48 -60.45 5.62
CA GLU A 92 -24.13 -59.86 5.67
C GLU A 92 -23.69 -59.38 4.28
N TYR A 93 -23.93 -60.18 3.24
CA TYR A 93 -23.61 -59.81 1.85
C TYR A 93 -24.30 -58.50 1.45
N SER A 94 -25.60 -58.38 1.75
CA SER A 94 -26.40 -57.20 1.45
C SER A 94 -25.96 -55.98 2.27
N ALA A 95 -25.58 -56.18 3.53
CA ALA A 95 -25.09 -55.11 4.40
C ALA A 95 -23.75 -54.53 3.89
N LEU A 96 -22.80 -55.41 3.53
CA LEU A 96 -21.52 -55.01 2.95
C LEU A 96 -21.71 -54.31 1.60
N GLY A 97 -22.67 -54.74 0.79
CA GLY A 97 -23.03 -54.07 -0.47
C GLY A 97 -23.39 -52.60 -0.27
N ARG A 98 -24.27 -52.30 0.71
CA ARG A 98 -24.63 -50.92 1.05
C ARG A 98 -23.44 -50.09 1.53
N GLN A 99 -22.50 -50.69 2.28
CA GLN A 99 -21.30 -50.00 2.74
C GLN A 99 -20.32 -49.70 1.59
N ILE A 100 -20.20 -50.60 0.62
CA ILE A 100 -19.41 -50.41 -0.61
C ILE A 100 -19.99 -49.28 -1.46
N GLU A 101 -21.31 -49.22 -1.61
CA GLU A 101 -22.00 -48.14 -2.31
C GLU A 101 -21.80 -46.79 -1.60
N ALA A 102 -21.94 -46.78 -0.27
CA ALA A 102 -21.68 -45.57 0.52
C ALA A 102 -20.23 -45.08 0.37
N ALA A 103 -19.25 -45.99 0.34
CA ALA A 103 -17.86 -45.65 0.06
C ALA A 103 -17.67 -45.10 -1.36
N GLY A 104 -18.33 -45.68 -2.35
CA GLY A 104 -18.28 -45.19 -3.73
C GLY A 104 -18.83 -43.77 -3.87
N ARG A 105 -19.94 -43.46 -3.18
CA ARG A 105 -20.48 -42.09 -3.14
C ARG A 105 -19.52 -41.10 -2.48
N GLU A 106 -18.94 -41.48 -1.35
CA GLU A 106 -17.96 -40.64 -0.65
C GLU A 106 -16.74 -40.32 -1.53
N ILE A 107 -16.25 -41.28 -2.31
CA ILE A 107 -15.16 -41.07 -3.27
C ILE A 107 -15.59 -40.07 -4.33
N GLY A 108 -16.75 -40.29 -4.97
CA GLY A 108 -17.26 -39.39 -6.01
C GLY A 108 -17.46 -37.96 -5.51
N GLU A 109 -18.04 -37.78 -4.31
CA GLU A 109 -18.22 -36.46 -3.70
C GLU A 109 -16.88 -35.72 -3.49
N LYS A 110 -15.82 -36.45 -3.12
CA LYS A 110 -14.47 -35.87 -2.95
C LYS A 110 -13.82 -35.56 -4.29
N GLU A 111 -13.98 -36.43 -5.29
CA GLU A 111 -13.49 -36.19 -6.65
C GLU A 111 -14.15 -34.96 -7.29
N ASP A 112 -15.47 -34.81 -7.14
CA ASP A 112 -16.21 -33.64 -7.59
C ASP A 112 -15.72 -32.36 -6.89
N ALA A 113 -15.47 -32.43 -5.57
CA ALA A 113 -14.90 -31.31 -4.81
C ALA A 113 -13.48 -30.94 -5.27
N MET A 114 -12.63 -31.94 -5.59
CA MET A 114 -11.30 -31.71 -6.12
C MET A 114 -11.34 -31.05 -7.50
N LEU A 115 -12.22 -31.49 -8.40
CA LEU A 115 -12.40 -30.88 -9.72
C LEU A 115 -12.77 -29.39 -9.59
N ALA A 116 -13.73 -29.06 -8.72
CA ALA A 116 -14.09 -27.68 -8.44
C ALA A 116 -12.93 -26.87 -7.79
N GLY A 117 -12.07 -27.53 -7.02
CA GLY A 117 -10.88 -26.91 -6.46
C GLY A 117 -9.79 -26.64 -7.51
N PHE A 118 -9.61 -27.51 -8.51
CA PHE A 118 -8.68 -27.25 -9.62
C PHE A 118 -9.12 -26.06 -10.47
N GLU A 119 -10.41 -25.91 -10.75
CA GLU A 119 -10.93 -24.72 -11.44
C GLU A 119 -10.65 -23.42 -10.64
N GLN A 120 -10.79 -23.46 -9.32
CA GLN A 120 -10.44 -22.34 -8.45
C GLN A 120 -8.94 -22.05 -8.44
N GLN A 121 -8.11 -23.09 -8.52
CA GLN A 121 -6.66 -22.95 -8.58
C GLN A 121 -6.22 -22.26 -9.87
N GLU A 122 -6.75 -22.67 -11.03
CA GLU A 122 -6.49 -22.01 -12.31
C GLU A 122 -6.90 -20.52 -12.27
N ALA A 123 -8.05 -20.22 -11.67
CA ALA A 123 -8.51 -18.84 -11.49
C ALA A 123 -7.57 -18.02 -10.59
N LEU A 124 -7.08 -18.60 -9.49
CA LEU A 124 -6.11 -17.95 -8.60
C LEU A 124 -4.74 -17.77 -9.28
N GLU A 125 -4.28 -18.73 -10.07
CA GLU A 125 -3.03 -18.60 -10.83
C GLU A 125 -3.11 -17.46 -11.85
N ALA A 126 -4.24 -17.35 -12.55
CA ALA A 126 -4.51 -16.21 -13.45
C ALA A 126 -4.62 -14.87 -12.69
N GLU A 127 -5.26 -14.86 -11.51
CA GLU A 127 -5.33 -13.66 -10.64
C GLU A 127 -3.92 -13.22 -10.21
N ILE A 128 -3.08 -14.16 -9.76
CA ILE A 128 -1.70 -13.91 -9.34
C ILE A 128 -0.89 -13.33 -10.50
N ALA A 129 -0.93 -13.94 -11.67
CA ALA A 129 -0.20 -13.45 -12.85
C ALA A 129 -0.60 -12.00 -13.18
N ARG A 130 -1.92 -11.71 -13.21
CA ARG A 130 -2.43 -10.35 -13.45
C ARG A 130 -1.94 -9.35 -12.39
N LEU A 131 -1.96 -9.73 -11.12
CA LEU A 131 -1.51 -8.87 -10.02
C LEU A 131 0.01 -8.65 -10.03
N GLU A 132 0.78 -9.64 -10.48
CA GLU A 132 2.23 -9.51 -10.66
C GLU A 132 2.58 -8.55 -11.79
N ASP A 133 1.85 -8.60 -12.91
CA ASP A 133 1.96 -7.61 -13.99
C ASP A 133 1.59 -6.20 -13.50
N GLU A 134 0.46 -6.07 -12.79
CA GLU A 134 0.03 -4.80 -12.17
C GLU A 134 1.10 -4.26 -11.19
N LEU A 135 1.74 -5.14 -10.42
CA LEU A 135 2.82 -4.78 -9.50
C LEU A 135 4.08 -4.32 -10.24
N ALA A 136 4.45 -5.00 -11.32
CA ALA A 136 5.61 -4.63 -12.14
C ALA A 136 5.41 -3.24 -12.75
N GLU A 137 4.23 -2.97 -13.31
CA GLU A 137 3.87 -1.65 -13.85
C GLU A 137 3.87 -0.57 -12.76
N ALA A 138 3.28 -0.84 -11.60
CA ALA A 138 3.24 0.09 -10.48
C ALA A 138 4.64 0.42 -9.95
N ARG A 139 5.53 -0.57 -9.84
CA ARG A 139 6.94 -0.36 -9.44
C ARG A 139 7.71 0.45 -10.48
N ALA A 140 7.52 0.18 -11.77
CA ALA A 140 8.14 0.95 -12.84
C ALA A 140 7.67 2.41 -12.81
N GLN A 141 6.39 2.64 -12.54
CA GLN A 141 5.85 3.99 -12.39
C GLN A 141 6.42 4.70 -11.16
N LEU A 142 6.45 4.02 -10.00
CA LEU A 142 7.04 4.56 -8.77
C LEU A 142 8.51 4.95 -8.97
N ALA A 143 9.30 4.16 -9.69
CA ALA A 143 10.70 4.48 -9.96
C ALA A 143 10.84 5.79 -10.75
N ARG A 144 10.06 5.95 -11.82
CA ARG A 144 10.03 7.19 -12.63
C ARG A 144 9.57 8.39 -11.81
N ASP A 145 8.52 8.22 -11.02
CA ASP A 145 7.97 9.29 -10.19
C ASP A 145 8.91 9.66 -9.05
N THR A 146 9.62 8.69 -8.47
CA THR A 146 10.62 8.94 -7.43
C THR A 146 11.75 9.80 -7.98
N GLU A 147 12.33 9.45 -9.12
CA GLU A 147 13.41 10.23 -9.74
C GLU A 147 12.97 11.67 -10.01
N ARG A 148 11.79 11.85 -10.63
CA ARG A 148 11.23 13.18 -10.92
C ARG A 148 10.98 13.98 -9.65
N LEU A 149 10.22 13.42 -8.70
CA LEU A 149 9.78 14.13 -7.49
C LEU A 149 10.96 14.44 -6.57
N GLU A 150 11.95 13.55 -6.46
CA GLU A 150 13.17 13.83 -5.69
C GLU A 150 13.99 14.96 -6.32
N GLY A 151 14.08 15.01 -7.66
CA GLY A 151 14.67 16.13 -8.39
C GLY A 151 13.96 17.46 -8.13
N ASP A 152 12.63 17.47 -8.23
CA ASP A 152 11.80 18.64 -7.94
C ASP A 152 11.98 19.11 -6.48
N MET A 153 11.94 18.17 -5.53
CA MET A 153 12.17 18.45 -4.11
C MET A 153 13.57 19.01 -3.86
N GLN A 154 14.60 18.51 -4.55
CA GLN A 154 15.96 19.04 -4.43
C GLN A 154 16.03 20.49 -4.94
N ALA A 155 15.40 20.79 -6.09
CA ALA A 155 15.34 22.14 -6.62
C ALA A 155 14.62 23.11 -5.67
N VAL A 156 13.48 22.69 -5.11
CA VAL A 156 12.72 23.49 -4.12
C VAL A 156 13.53 23.69 -2.85
N ARG A 157 14.23 22.65 -2.35
CA ARG A 157 15.13 22.75 -1.18
C ARG A 157 16.26 23.76 -1.42
N SER A 158 16.89 23.73 -2.60
CA SER A 158 17.95 24.70 -2.94
C SER A 158 17.43 26.14 -2.96
N ARG A 159 16.25 26.39 -3.54
CA ARG A 159 15.61 27.72 -3.51
C ARG A 159 15.28 28.15 -2.08
N ARG A 160 14.77 27.23 -1.27
CA ARG A 160 14.42 27.49 0.14
C ARG A 160 15.68 27.85 0.94
N ASP A 161 16.79 27.15 0.72
CA ASP A 161 18.07 27.44 1.36
C ASP A 161 18.63 28.82 0.95
N GLU A 162 18.47 29.20 -0.33
CA GLU A 162 18.82 30.54 -0.81
C GLU A 162 17.98 31.62 -0.14
N GLN A 163 16.65 31.47 -0.11
CA GLN A 163 15.75 32.40 0.58
C GLN A 163 16.08 32.53 2.08
N GLN A 164 16.50 31.44 2.74
CA GLN A 164 16.95 31.48 4.13
C GLN A 164 18.23 32.30 4.33
N ARG A 165 19.17 32.23 3.39
CA ARG A 165 20.40 33.03 3.42
C ARG A 165 20.10 34.51 3.19
N GLU A 166 19.29 34.83 2.18
CA GLU A 166 18.88 36.21 1.89
C GLU A 166 18.11 36.83 3.07
N ARG A 167 17.18 36.07 3.65
CA ARG A 167 16.49 36.44 4.89
C ARG A 167 17.45 36.77 6.02
N ALA A 168 18.46 35.94 6.25
CA ALA A 168 19.45 36.16 7.32
C ALA A 168 20.23 37.46 7.11
N GLN A 169 20.65 37.75 5.87
CA GLN A 169 21.33 39.01 5.52
C GLN A 169 20.43 40.24 5.68
N ALA A 170 19.15 40.13 5.32
CA ALA A 170 18.19 41.22 5.52
C ALA A 170 17.95 41.49 7.01
N LEU A 171 17.88 40.44 7.84
CA LEU A 171 17.72 40.54 9.28
C LEU A 171 18.85 41.30 9.97
N GLU A 172 20.10 41.19 9.50
CA GLU A 172 21.27 41.91 10.06
C GLU A 172 21.08 43.44 10.07
N LYS A 173 20.25 43.97 9.16
CA LYS A 173 19.94 45.40 9.03
C LYS A 173 18.80 45.85 9.96
N VAL A 174 18.18 44.93 10.70
CA VAL A 174 17.06 45.19 11.62
C VAL A 174 17.56 45.20 13.07
N GLY A 175 17.20 46.23 13.83
CA GLY A 175 17.59 46.37 15.23
C GLY A 175 16.98 45.28 16.12
N ALA A 176 17.68 44.92 17.20
CA ALA A 176 17.33 43.78 18.06
C ALA A 176 15.90 43.86 18.65
N LYS A 177 15.46 45.05 19.07
CA LYS A 177 14.10 45.26 19.62
C LYS A 177 13.02 45.01 18.56
N THR A 178 13.24 45.55 17.36
CA THR A 178 12.35 45.43 16.21
C THR A 178 12.25 43.98 15.73
N ARG A 179 13.39 43.30 15.63
CA ARG A 179 13.48 41.87 15.31
C ARG A 179 12.68 41.01 16.29
N ALA A 180 12.89 41.21 17.60
CA ALA A 180 12.19 40.44 18.64
C ALA A 180 10.67 40.68 18.65
N MET A 181 10.20 41.84 18.17
CA MET A 181 8.78 42.10 17.99
C MET A 181 8.25 41.38 16.75
N TYR A 182 8.96 41.45 15.63
CA TYR A 182 8.63 40.77 14.38
C TYR A 182 8.55 39.25 14.55
N GLU A 183 9.58 38.61 15.12
CA GLU A 183 9.64 37.15 15.31
C GLU A 183 8.49 36.63 16.19
N ARG A 184 8.09 37.40 17.21
CA ARG A 184 6.96 37.07 18.08
C ARG A 184 5.63 37.08 17.33
N VAL A 185 5.48 37.95 16.33
CA VAL A 185 4.30 38.00 15.47
C VAL A 185 4.35 36.86 14.46
N LEU A 186 5.49 36.65 13.80
CA LEU A 186 5.68 35.57 12.84
C LEU A 186 5.38 34.18 13.45
N ALA A 187 5.78 33.95 14.70
CA ALA A 187 5.48 32.71 15.41
C ALA A 187 3.96 32.46 15.60
N LYS A 188 3.14 33.51 15.58
CA LYS A 188 1.68 33.44 15.71
C LYS A 188 0.96 33.39 14.37
N VAL A 189 1.62 33.84 13.30
CA VAL A 189 1.01 34.03 11.99
C VAL A 189 1.89 33.35 10.94
N LYS A 190 1.46 32.17 10.47
CA LYS A 190 2.23 31.32 9.53
C LYS A 190 2.63 32.10 8.28
N GLY A 191 3.85 32.62 8.26
CA GLY A 191 4.47 33.24 7.10
C GLY A 191 4.05 34.69 6.79
N ARG A 192 3.33 35.40 7.67
CA ARG A 192 3.02 36.83 7.44
C ARG A 192 2.97 37.62 8.75
N ALA A 193 4.02 38.37 9.05
CA ALA A 193 4.12 39.17 10.27
C ALA A 193 3.84 40.66 10.03
N LEU A 194 3.89 41.13 8.77
CA LEU A 194 3.55 42.51 8.40
C LEU A 194 2.27 42.58 7.55
N ALA A 195 1.43 43.57 7.86
CA ALA A 195 0.25 43.92 7.09
C ALA A 195 0.35 45.38 6.63
N GLU A 196 0.01 45.62 5.36
CA GLU A 196 -0.09 46.98 4.83
C GLU A 196 -1.42 47.59 5.29
N VAL A 197 -1.38 48.84 5.75
CA VAL A 197 -2.60 49.57 6.12
C VAL A 197 -3.15 50.21 4.85
N GLU A 198 -4.17 49.59 4.24
CA GLU A 198 -4.99 50.27 3.23
C GLU A 198 -5.76 51.40 3.94
N SER A 199 -5.60 52.62 3.41
CA SER A 199 -6.17 53.83 4.02
C SER A 199 -7.70 53.74 4.07
N GLY A 200 -8.27 53.91 5.26
CA GLY A 200 -9.70 54.19 5.45
C GLY A 200 -10.04 55.64 5.15
#